data_AF-A0A963AY54-F1
#
_entry.id   AF-A0A963AY54-F1
#
_cell.length_a   1.000
_cell.length_b   1.000
_cell.length_c   1.000
_cell.angle_alpha   90.00
_cell.angle_beta   90.00
_cell.angle_gamma   90.00
#
_symmetry.space_group_name_H-M   'P 1'
#
loop_
_entity.id
_entity.type
_entity.pdbx_description
1 polymer ?
#
loop_
_entity_poly.entity_id
_entity_poly.type
_entity_poly.pdbx_seq_one_letter_code
_entity_poly.pdbx_strand_id
1 'polypeptide(L)'
;MKRILALAVLSLAFFAPGAWAVTTYTYVSPSYDTITNYTPACGGGDCQNYLPGMNLSGSVKMTAPPAPNLVGADITPQVVSWSFSDGLKTIRSSDASARLESPFIVWTDAEGNILAMDFQVQAWQTGAGPHMAGDRYGIISSFFISTFVLHNGTCSTVGVSGAGDADSCIGDTFLPDERSEATSELGVWTAFPHQVPALAAWGVLALGALLGIVGFSARRRS
;
A
#
# COMPACT_ATOMS: atom_id res chain seq x y z
N MET A 1 -34.92 -32.16 -25.78
CA MET A 1 -33.93 -32.08 -24.68
C MET A 1 -32.56 -31.59 -25.12
N LYS A 2 -31.93 -32.11 -26.20
CA LYS A 2 -30.59 -31.65 -26.67
C LYS A 2 -30.48 -30.18 -27.15
N ARG A 3 -31.59 -29.49 -27.42
CA ARG A 3 -31.61 -28.07 -27.86
C ARG A 3 -31.59 -27.06 -26.71
N ILE A 4 -31.94 -27.49 -25.49
CA ILE A 4 -32.00 -26.60 -24.32
C ILE A 4 -30.60 -26.44 -23.68
N LEU A 5 -29.72 -27.46 -23.80
CA LEU A 5 -28.33 -27.36 -23.34
C LEU A 5 -27.50 -26.32 -24.11
N ALA A 6 -27.80 -26.07 -25.39
CA ALA A 6 -27.01 -25.15 -26.21
C ALA A 6 -27.24 -23.66 -25.89
N LEU A 7 -28.42 -23.29 -25.37
CA LEU A 7 -28.69 -21.91 -24.92
C LEU A 7 -28.13 -21.63 -23.52
N ALA A 8 -28.04 -22.64 -22.65
CA ALA A 8 -27.50 -22.50 -21.30
C ALA A 8 -25.98 -22.21 -21.29
N VAL A 9 -25.24 -22.70 -22.29
CA VAL A 9 -23.79 -22.43 -22.41
C VAL A 9 -23.51 -21.01 -22.94
N LEU A 10 -24.43 -20.41 -23.71
CA LEU A 10 -24.25 -19.06 -24.26
C LEU A 10 -24.56 -17.94 -23.25
N SER A 11 -25.34 -18.25 -22.20
CA SER A 11 -25.72 -17.28 -21.15
C SER A 11 -24.71 -17.18 -20.01
N LEU A 12 -23.80 -18.16 -19.85
CA LEU A 12 -22.69 -18.07 -18.89
C LEU A 12 -21.52 -17.18 -19.37
N ALA A 13 -21.45 -16.85 -20.67
CA ALA A 13 -20.35 -16.04 -21.22
C ALA A 13 -20.53 -14.53 -21.04
N PHE A 14 -21.69 -14.07 -20.53
CA PHE A 14 -21.96 -12.65 -20.29
C PHE A 14 -21.56 -12.15 -18.90
N PHE A 15 -21.14 -13.04 -18.01
CA PHE A 15 -20.52 -12.67 -16.73
C PHE A 15 -19.02 -12.95 -16.82
N ALA A 16 -18.32 -12.24 -17.71
CA ALA A 16 -16.88 -12.09 -17.51
C ALA A 16 -16.73 -11.20 -16.27
N PRO A 17 -16.25 -11.71 -15.11
CA PRO A 17 -15.83 -10.81 -14.04
C PRO A 17 -14.81 -9.85 -14.67
N GLY A 18 -15.02 -8.54 -14.48
CA GLY A 18 -14.03 -7.55 -14.88
C GLY A 18 -12.68 -8.01 -14.33
N ALA A 19 -11.68 -8.14 -15.20
CA ALA A 19 -10.34 -8.45 -14.75
C ALA A 19 -9.95 -7.38 -13.71
N TRP A 20 -9.77 -7.81 -12.46
CA TRP A 20 -9.44 -6.91 -11.36
C TRP A 20 -8.12 -6.22 -11.71
N ALA A 21 -8.20 -4.92 -11.94
CA ALA A 21 -7.06 -4.14 -12.38
C ALA A 21 -6.13 -3.87 -11.20
N VAL A 22 -4.83 -4.00 -11.45
CA VAL A 22 -3.80 -3.45 -10.55
C VAL A 22 -4.13 -1.98 -10.29
N THR A 23 -4.40 -1.63 -9.04
CA THR A 23 -4.89 -0.30 -8.66
C THR A 23 -3.87 0.38 -7.77
N THR A 24 -3.62 1.67 -8.04
CA THR A 24 -2.75 2.49 -7.20
C THR A 24 -3.63 3.37 -6.34
N TYR A 25 -3.43 3.31 -5.02
CA TYR A 25 -4.07 4.20 -4.07
C TYR A 25 -3.04 5.24 -3.64
N THR A 26 -3.41 6.52 -3.66
CA THR A 26 -2.57 7.58 -3.10
C THR A 26 -3.15 8.07 -1.78
N TYR A 27 -2.26 8.48 -0.89
CA TYR A 27 -2.59 9.02 0.41
C TYR A 27 -2.05 10.43 0.55
N VAL A 28 -2.83 11.32 1.16
CA VAL A 28 -2.39 12.66 1.57
C VAL A 28 -3.02 12.99 2.91
N SER A 29 -2.20 13.28 3.91
CA SER A 29 -2.66 13.84 5.19
C SER A 29 -2.79 15.36 5.13
N PRO A 30 -3.51 15.96 6.08
CA PRO A 30 -3.32 17.36 6.43
C PRO A 30 -1.85 17.64 6.80
N SER A 31 -1.48 18.92 6.82
CA SER A 31 -0.19 19.34 7.37
C SER A 31 -0.07 18.97 8.84
N TYR A 32 1.16 18.73 9.30
CA TYR A 32 1.41 18.40 10.70
C TYR A 32 0.92 19.50 11.65
N ASP A 33 0.21 19.09 12.70
CA ASP A 33 -0.37 19.96 13.73
C ASP A 33 0.46 19.98 15.01
N THR A 34 1.14 18.87 15.31
CA THR A 34 2.09 18.73 16.41
C THR A 34 3.45 18.39 15.83
N ILE A 35 4.47 19.21 16.15
CA ILE A 35 5.85 19.02 15.73
C ILE A 35 6.75 19.15 16.95
N THR A 36 7.53 18.11 17.23
CA THR A 36 8.63 18.14 18.20
C THR A 36 9.93 17.99 17.43
N ASN A 37 10.74 19.04 17.43
CA ASN A 37 12.00 19.10 16.69
C ASN A 37 13.19 18.77 17.60
N TYR A 38 14.27 18.27 17.00
CA TYR A 38 15.50 18.01 17.73
C TYR A 38 16.07 19.30 18.33
N THR A 39 16.80 19.17 19.44
CA THR A 39 17.46 20.29 20.10
C THR A 39 18.98 20.14 19.94
N PRO A 40 19.68 21.08 19.26
CA PRO A 40 21.12 20.99 19.10
C PRO A 40 21.86 20.86 20.45
N ALA A 41 22.96 20.09 20.53
CA ALA A 41 23.70 19.48 19.42
C ALA A 41 23.17 18.09 19.00
N CYS A 42 23.33 17.75 17.72
CA CYS A 42 22.99 16.42 17.20
C CYS A 42 24.02 15.38 17.67
N GLY A 43 23.59 14.44 18.53
CA GLY A 43 24.47 13.41 19.09
C GLY A 43 24.79 12.23 18.17
N GLY A 44 24.12 12.12 17.00
CA GLY A 44 24.43 11.13 15.98
C GLY A 44 23.38 11.07 14.87
N GLY A 45 23.78 10.59 13.68
CA GLY A 45 22.92 10.49 12.51
C GLY A 45 22.69 11.83 11.80
N ASP A 46 21.52 11.95 11.16
CA ASP A 46 21.10 13.15 10.41
C ASP A 46 19.96 13.81 11.18
N CYS A 47 20.26 14.84 11.97
CA CYS A 47 19.22 15.57 12.69
C CYS A 47 18.61 16.66 11.80
N GLN A 48 17.35 16.48 11.43
CA GLN A 48 16.57 17.44 10.65
C GLN A 48 15.23 17.74 11.33
N ASN A 49 14.73 18.96 11.13
CA ASN A 49 13.49 19.44 11.72
C ASN A 49 12.33 19.34 10.71
N TYR A 50 11.16 18.91 11.19
CA TYR A 50 9.94 19.08 10.43
C TYR A 50 9.55 20.56 10.42
N LEU A 51 9.07 21.03 9.25
CA LEU A 51 8.60 22.39 9.07
C LEU A 51 7.07 22.43 9.02
N PRO A 52 6.46 23.53 9.49
CA PRO A 52 5.03 23.77 9.26
C PRO A 52 4.69 23.67 7.77
N GLY A 53 3.56 23.02 7.46
CA GLY A 53 3.11 22.81 6.09
C GLY A 53 3.55 21.49 5.46
N MET A 54 4.56 20.81 6.02
CA MET A 54 4.88 19.42 5.65
C MET A 54 3.73 18.48 6.02
N ASN A 55 3.58 17.40 5.26
CA ASN A 55 2.56 16.38 5.47
C ASN A 55 3.07 14.99 5.07
N LEU A 56 2.32 13.97 5.49
CA LEU A 56 2.49 12.62 4.99
C LEU A 56 1.75 12.48 3.66
N SER A 57 2.45 12.04 2.62
CA SER A 57 1.86 11.68 1.34
C SER A 57 2.50 10.43 0.76
N GLY A 58 1.81 9.72 -0.13
CA GLY A 58 2.40 8.53 -0.73
C GLY A 58 1.44 7.72 -1.57
N SER A 59 1.84 6.48 -1.85
CA SER A 59 1.00 5.53 -2.57
C SER A 59 1.28 4.08 -2.21
N VAL A 60 0.25 3.26 -2.42
CA VAL A 60 0.28 1.80 -2.35
C VAL A 60 -0.29 1.27 -3.65
N LYS A 61 0.46 0.40 -4.31
CA LYS A 61 0.02 -0.31 -5.50
C LYS A 61 -0.42 -1.71 -5.10
N MET A 62 -1.64 -2.09 -5.49
CA MET A 62 -2.23 -3.38 -5.13
C MET A 62 -2.52 -4.22 -6.36
N THR A 63 -2.48 -5.54 -6.22
CA THR A 63 -2.80 -6.49 -7.30
C THR A 63 -4.28 -6.42 -7.72
N ALA A 64 -5.16 -6.04 -6.80
CA ALA A 64 -6.58 -5.79 -7.00
C ALA A 64 -7.08 -4.73 -5.99
N PRO A 65 -8.19 -4.04 -6.27
CA PRO A 65 -8.92 -3.27 -5.26
C PRO A 65 -9.27 -4.12 -4.03
N PRO A 66 -9.22 -3.56 -2.81
CA PRO A 66 -9.73 -4.23 -1.63
C PRO A 66 -11.22 -4.56 -1.77
N ALA A 67 -11.66 -5.62 -1.09
CA ALA A 67 -13.08 -5.98 -1.04
C ALA A 67 -13.91 -4.89 -0.33
N PRO A 68 -15.22 -4.80 -0.61
CA PRO A 68 -16.12 -3.91 0.13
C PRO A 68 -16.37 -4.40 1.56
N ASN A 69 -16.73 -3.48 2.45
CA ASN A 69 -17.09 -3.72 3.86
C ASN A 69 -16.00 -4.43 4.69
N LEU A 70 -14.72 -4.18 4.40
CA LEU A 70 -13.62 -4.68 5.22
C LEU A 70 -13.54 -3.89 6.52
N VAL A 71 -13.29 -4.61 7.62
CA VAL A 71 -13.12 -4.04 8.96
C VAL A 71 -11.81 -4.57 9.54
N GLY A 72 -10.76 -3.76 9.47
CA GLY A 72 -9.44 -4.11 10.01
C GLY A 72 -8.84 -5.35 9.36
N ALA A 73 -8.93 -5.46 8.04
CA ALA A 73 -8.45 -6.63 7.30
C ALA A 73 -7.00 -6.45 6.83
N ASP A 74 -6.17 -7.48 7.01
CA ASP A 74 -4.81 -7.50 6.47
C ASP A 74 -4.82 -7.67 4.95
N ILE A 75 -4.30 -6.67 4.25
CA ILE A 75 -4.14 -6.66 2.79
C ILE A 75 -2.68 -6.67 2.35
N THR A 76 -1.73 -6.87 3.27
CA THR A 76 -0.29 -6.95 2.97
C THR A 76 0.02 -7.89 1.79
N PRO A 77 -0.58 -9.09 1.68
CA PRO A 77 -0.34 -9.98 0.54
C PRO A 77 -0.79 -9.43 -0.83
N GLN A 78 -1.65 -8.40 -0.84
CA GLN A 78 -2.15 -7.75 -2.06
C GLN A 78 -1.28 -6.56 -2.47
N VAL A 79 -0.43 -6.05 -1.57
CA VAL A 79 0.44 -4.90 -1.83
C VAL A 79 1.64 -5.33 -2.66
N VAL A 80 1.78 -4.71 -3.83
CA VAL A 80 2.87 -4.94 -4.80
C VAL A 80 4.07 -4.05 -4.50
N SER A 81 3.80 -2.78 -4.20
CA SER A 81 4.83 -1.77 -3.91
C SER A 81 4.21 -0.60 -3.17
N TRP A 82 5.02 0.14 -2.44
CA TRP A 82 4.58 1.33 -1.71
C TRP A 82 5.69 2.39 -1.70
N SER A 83 5.29 3.65 -1.52
CA SER A 83 6.19 4.80 -1.43
C SER A 83 5.53 5.89 -0.60
N PHE A 84 6.12 6.27 0.52
CA PHE A 84 5.60 7.30 1.41
C PHE A 84 6.66 8.36 1.71
N SER A 85 6.23 9.60 1.82
CA SER A 85 7.06 10.76 2.11
C SER A 85 6.46 11.51 3.29
N ASP A 86 7.28 11.80 4.29
CA ASP A 86 6.90 12.61 5.45
C ASP A 86 7.19 14.11 5.27
N GLY A 87 7.67 14.51 4.08
CA GLY A 87 8.11 15.87 3.77
C GLY A 87 9.62 16.10 3.93
N LEU A 88 10.31 15.26 4.70
CA LEU A 88 11.78 15.26 4.82
C LEU A 88 12.41 14.13 3.99
N LYS A 89 11.87 12.91 4.11
CA LYS A 89 12.37 11.70 3.47
C LYS A 89 11.23 10.94 2.80
N THR A 90 11.54 10.37 1.64
CA THR A 90 10.69 9.35 1.02
C THR A 90 11.26 7.96 1.29
N ILE A 91 10.43 7.04 1.77
CA ILE A 91 10.73 5.62 1.94
C ILE A 91 9.95 4.84 0.89
N ARG A 92 10.64 3.97 0.14
CA ARG A 92 10.02 3.11 -0.88
C ARG A 92 10.27 1.65 -0.56
N SER A 93 9.35 0.78 -0.96
CA SER A 93 9.50 -0.68 -0.84
C SER A 93 10.68 -1.24 -1.63
N SER A 94 11.25 -0.47 -2.56
CA SER A 94 12.43 -0.82 -3.34
C SER A 94 13.76 -0.43 -2.66
N ASP A 95 13.72 0.38 -1.60
CA ASP A 95 14.94 0.88 -0.96
C ASP A 95 15.56 -0.21 -0.09
N ALA A 96 16.88 -0.41 -0.17
CA ALA A 96 17.56 -1.46 0.60
C ALA A 96 17.47 -1.26 2.13
N SER A 97 17.28 -0.02 2.57
CA SER A 97 17.13 0.33 3.98
C SER A 97 15.69 0.26 4.49
N ALA A 98 14.70 0.08 3.61
CA ALA A 98 13.30 0.09 3.97
C ALA A 98 12.85 -1.24 4.58
N ARG A 99 11.98 -1.17 5.59
CA ARG A 99 11.30 -2.32 6.20
C ARG A 99 9.83 -1.99 6.41
N LEU A 100 8.96 -2.97 6.24
CA LEU A 100 7.59 -2.92 6.70
C LEU A 100 7.56 -3.36 8.16
N GLU A 101 7.25 -2.44 9.07
CA GLU A 101 7.26 -2.71 10.50
C GLU A 101 5.93 -3.33 10.95
N SER A 102 4.82 -2.82 10.43
CA SER A 102 3.47 -3.35 10.68
C SER A 102 2.74 -3.63 9.37
N PRO A 103 1.89 -4.68 9.31
CA PRO A 103 1.13 -5.01 8.11
C PRO A 103 0.20 -3.87 7.67
N PHE A 104 -0.22 -3.91 6.42
CA PHE A 104 -1.25 -3.02 5.89
C PHE A 104 -2.63 -3.53 6.30
N ILE A 105 -3.27 -2.85 7.25
CA ILE A 105 -4.61 -3.18 7.74
C ILE A 105 -5.60 -2.16 7.18
N VAL A 106 -6.68 -2.60 6.52
CA VAL A 106 -7.59 -1.70 5.78
C VAL A 106 -9.04 -1.77 6.30
N TRP A 107 -9.72 -0.63 6.18
CA TRP A 107 -11.18 -0.51 6.31
C TRP A 107 -11.77 0.04 5.03
N THR A 108 -12.89 -0.54 4.58
CA THR A 108 -13.57 -0.09 3.36
C THR A 108 -15.06 0.13 3.55
N ASP A 109 -15.63 1.03 2.75
CA ASP A 109 -17.08 1.22 2.65
C ASP A 109 -17.76 0.13 1.82
N ALA A 110 -19.08 0.28 1.59
CA ALA A 110 -19.88 -0.69 0.85
C ALA A 110 -19.49 -0.79 -0.64
N GLU A 111 -18.83 0.25 -1.18
CA GLU A 111 -18.33 0.34 -2.54
C GLU A 111 -16.88 -0.15 -2.68
N GLY A 112 -16.18 -0.40 -1.57
CA GLY A 112 -14.77 -0.82 -1.56
C GLY A 112 -13.77 0.34 -1.57
N ASN A 113 -14.22 1.58 -1.32
CA ASN A 113 -13.30 2.70 -1.12
C ASN A 113 -12.63 2.58 0.24
N ILE A 114 -11.35 2.95 0.29
CA ILE A 114 -10.56 2.89 1.51
C ILE A 114 -10.96 4.05 2.43
N LEU A 115 -11.50 3.71 3.60
CA LEU A 115 -11.84 4.66 4.65
C LEU A 115 -10.61 4.98 5.50
N ALA A 116 -9.83 3.96 5.83
CA ALA A 116 -8.59 4.06 6.59
C ALA A 116 -7.66 2.91 6.22
N MET A 117 -6.37 3.14 6.43
CA MET A 117 -5.35 2.10 6.31
C MET A 117 -4.28 2.34 7.37
N ASP A 118 -4.09 1.34 8.22
CA ASP A 118 -3.02 1.32 9.18
C ASP A 118 -1.80 0.67 8.55
N PHE A 119 -0.65 1.29 8.74
CA PHE A 119 0.64 0.75 8.35
C PHE A 119 1.74 1.44 9.13
N GLN A 120 2.89 0.78 9.22
CA GLN A 120 4.11 1.40 9.68
C GLN A 120 5.25 0.94 8.80
N VAL A 121 5.91 1.88 8.15
CA VAL A 121 7.13 1.65 7.38
C VAL A 121 8.28 2.36 8.06
N GLN A 122 9.46 1.78 7.98
CA GLN A 122 10.66 2.38 8.51
C GLN A 122 11.80 2.32 7.50
N ALA A 123 12.80 3.16 7.72
CA ALA A 123 14.04 3.11 6.96
C ALA A 123 15.24 3.36 7.87
N TRP A 124 16.22 2.47 7.79
CA TRP A 124 17.54 2.72 8.34
C TRP A 124 18.17 3.98 7.72
N GLN A 125 18.85 4.75 8.55
CA GLN A 125 19.51 6.01 8.21
C GLN A 125 21.02 5.93 8.44
N THR A 126 21.46 5.07 9.37
CA THR A 126 22.87 4.74 9.58
C THR A 126 23.06 3.23 9.67
N GLY A 127 24.33 2.81 9.71
CA GLY A 127 24.70 1.40 9.78
C GLY A 127 24.76 0.74 8.41
N ALA A 128 25.27 -0.49 8.39
CA ALA A 128 25.23 -1.37 7.24
C ALA A 128 24.58 -2.68 7.69
N GLY A 129 23.72 -3.25 6.83
CA GLY A 129 23.02 -4.50 7.15
C GLY A 129 23.99 -5.67 7.41
N PRO A 130 23.74 -6.52 8.43
CA PRO A 130 22.66 -6.41 9.42
C PRO A 130 22.90 -5.26 10.41
N HIS A 131 21.86 -4.46 10.64
CA HIS A 131 21.90 -3.32 11.54
C HIS A 131 21.92 -3.78 13.01
N MET A 132 22.30 -2.88 13.89
CA MET A 132 22.45 -3.16 15.32
C MET A 132 21.85 -2.07 16.20
N ALA A 133 21.70 -2.38 17.49
CA ALA A 133 21.33 -1.38 18.48
C ALA A 133 22.32 -0.20 18.44
N GLY A 134 21.79 1.03 18.48
CA GLY A 134 22.52 2.27 18.30
C GLY A 134 22.41 2.88 16.89
N ASP A 135 22.04 2.08 15.87
CA ASP A 135 21.78 2.60 14.53
C ASP A 135 20.53 3.49 14.50
N ARG A 136 20.54 4.46 13.58
CA ARG A 136 19.48 5.44 13.39
C ARG A 136 18.50 5.01 12.34
N TYR A 137 17.25 5.38 12.56
CA TYR A 137 16.15 5.05 11.68
C TYR A 137 15.08 6.14 11.69
N GLY A 138 14.25 6.12 10.65
CA GLY A 138 13.02 6.91 10.59
C GLY A 138 11.81 6.02 10.43
N ILE A 139 10.65 6.49 10.89
CA ILE A 139 9.36 5.81 10.78
C ILE A 139 8.36 6.72 10.08
N ILE A 140 7.52 6.13 9.24
CA ILE A 140 6.27 6.71 8.76
C ILE A 140 5.14 5.76 9.14
N SER A 141 4.16 6.28 9.87
CA SER A 141 2.98 5.52 10.29
C SER A 141 1.69 6.23 9.91
N SER A 142 0.71 5.43 9.51
CA SER A 142 -0.70 5.81 9.49
C SER A 142 -1.42 4.88 10.46
N PHE A 143 -2.23 5.45 11.32
CA PHE A 143 -3.13 4.77 12.24
C PHE A 143 -4.55 5.25 11.98
N PHE A 144 -5.54 4.50 12.46
CA PHE A 144 -6.94 4.72 12.14
C PHE A 144 -7.46 6.14 12.41
N ILE A 145 -6.80 6.89 13.28
CA ILE A 145 -7.17 8.26 13.67
C ILE A 145 -6.09 9.31 13.41
N SER A 146 -4.86 8.93 13.08
CA SER A 146 -3.73 9.86 13.04
C SER A 146 -2.57 9.34 12.22
N THR A 147 -1.71 10.25 11.78
CA THR A 147 -0.37 9.90 11.28
C THR A 147 0.69 10.22 12.32
N PHE A 148 1.79 9.47 12.26
CA PHE A 148 2.97 9.72 13.07
C PHE A 148 4.21 9.50 12.21
N VAL A 149 5.12 10.47 12.23
CA VAL A 149 6.40 10.39 11.55
C VAL A 149 7.52 10.68 12.54
N LEU A 150 8.64 10.00 12.35
CA LEU A 150 9.82 10.15 13.18
C LEU A 150 11.07 10.10 12.31
N HIS A 151 12.00 10.99 12.61
CA HIS A 151 13.28 11.11 11.95
C HIS A 151 14.40 11.00 12.97
N ASN A 152 15.41 10.20 12.66
CA ASN A 152 16.64 10.05 13.46
C ASN A 152 16.44 9.44 14.86
N GLY A 153 15.44 8.55 15.01
CA GLY A 153 15.31 7.72 16.21
C GLY A 153 16.50 6.78 16.37
N THR A 154 16.71 6.29 17.59
CA THR A 154 17.83 5.40 17.91
C THR A 154 17.31 4.01 18.22
N CYS A 155 17.72 3.03 17.43
CA CYS A 155 17.24 1.68 17.66
C CYS A 155 17.85 1.06 18.92
N SER A 156 17.02 0.56 19.84
CA SER A 156 17.46 -0.22 21.00
C SER A 156 17.56 -1.71 20.71
N THR A 157 16.76 -2.20 19.75
CA THR A 157 16.61 -3.65 19.50
C THR A 157 16.27 -3.91 18.05
N VAL A 158 17.10 -4.72 17.39
CA VAL A 158 16.88 -5.17 16.01
C VAL A 158 16.30 -6.58 16.02
N GLY A 159 15.29 -6.83 15.20
CA GLY A 159 14.61 -8.11 15.14
C GLY A 159 13.79 -8.32 13.87
N VAL A 160 12.80 -9.19 13.97
CA VAL A 160 11.78 -9.43 12.92
C VAL A 160 10.56 -8.60 13.26
N SER A 161 10.10 -7.78 12.33
CA SER A 161 8.96 -6.89 12.52
C SER A 161 7.63 -7.63 12.63
N GLY A 162 6.57 -6.91 13.01
CA GLY A 162 5.20 -7.43 12.99
C GLY A 162 4.72 -7.85 11.59
N ALA A 163 5.31 -7.31 10.53
CA ALA A 163 5.03 -7.71 9.15
C ALA A 163 5.93 -8.85 8.63
N GLY A 164 6.91 -9.29 9.43
CA GLY A 164 7.81 -10.39 9.07
C GLY A 164 9.14 -9.97 8.43
N ASP A 165 9.41 -8.67 8.31
CA ASP A 165 10.69 -8.17 7.78
C ASP A 165 11.78 -8.32 8.85
N ALA A 166 12.80 -9.13 8.55
CA ALA A 166 14.00 -9.22 9.37
C ALA A 166 14.81 -7.92 9.31
N ASP A 167 15.73 -7.73 10.26
CA ASP A 167 16.60 -6.55 10.31
C ASP A 167 15.78 -5.25 10.41
N SER A 168 14.81 -5.27 11.31
CA SER A 168 13.86 -4.20 11.58
C SER A 168 14.12 -3.63 12.98
N CYS A 169 13.94 -2.32 13.16
CA CYS A 169 13.98 -1.75 14.50
C CYS A 169 12.66 -2.02 15.22
N ILE A 170 12.70 -2.87 16.24
CA ILE A 170 11.52 -3.29 17.02
C ILE A 170 11.49 -2.67 18.42
N GLY A 171 12.46 -1.83 18.74
CA GLY A 171 12.55 -1.11 20.00
C GLY A 171 13.31 0.21 19.83
N ASP A 172 12.78 1.27 20.44
CA ASP A 172 13.32 2.63 20.33
C ASP A 172 13.96 3.08 21.64
N THR A 173 15.11 3.75 21.53
CA THR A 173 15.71 4.50 22.64
C THR A 173 15.26 5.94 22.52
N PHE A 174 14.47 6.40 23.49
CA PHE A 174 13.98 7.78 23.52
C PHE A 174 15.11 8.76 23.88
N LEU A 175 15.69 9.38 22.85
CA LEU A 175 16.64 10.50 22.97
C LEU A 175 15.98 11.74 22.34
N PRO A 176 15.23 12.54 23.13
CA PRO A 176 14.37 13.60 22.59
C PRO A 176 15.17 14.69 21.86
N ASP A 177 16.41 14.94 22.29
CA ASP A 177 17.23 16.02 21.73
C ASP A 177 17.84 15.67 20.36
N GLU A 178 17.80 14.41 19.94
CA GLU A 178 18.48 13.93 18.73
C GLU A 178 17.53 13.52 17.61
N ARG A 179 16.22 13.66 17.81
CA ARG A 179 15.20 13.22 16.86
C ARG A 179 14.15 14.29 16.66
N SER A 180 13.45 14.20 15.54
CA SER A 180 12.25 14.99 15.30
C SER A 180 11.08 14.06 15.05
N GLU A 181 9.90 14.48 15.49
CA GLU A 181 8.66 13.76 15.29
C GLU A 181 7.54 14.74 14.97
N ALA A 182 6.56 14.27 14.20
CA ALA A 182 5.38 15.06 13.87
C ALA A 182 4.14 14.18 13.74
N THR A 183 2.97 14.76 14.00
CA THR A 183 1.67 14.11 13.83
C THR A 183 0.71 14.98 13.06
N SER A 184 -0.33 14.35 12.53
CA SER A 184 -1.52 15.01 12.01
C SER A 184 -2.72 14.07 12.15
N GLU A 185 -3.93 14.61 11.94
CA GLU A 185 -5.13 13.81 11.74
C GLU A 185 -4.99 12.85 10.54
N LEU A 186 -5.88 11.85 10.47
CA LEU A 186 -5.93 10.93 9.34
C LEU A 186 -6.18 11.68 8.02
N GLY A 187 -5.44 11.28 6.99
CA GLY A 187 -5.57 11.76 5.62
C GLY A 187 -6.63 11.02 4.80
N VAL A 188 -6.61 11.29 3.50
CA VAL A 188 -7.57 10.72 2.55
C VAL A 188 -6.85 9.80 1.58
N TRP A 189 -7.47 8.64 1.33
CA TRP A 189 -7.07 7.72 0.29
C TRP A 189 -7.88 7.95 -0.99
N THR A 190 -7.19 7.99 -2.13
CA THR A 190 -7.83 8.13 -3.45
C THR A 190 -7.32 7.06 -4.40
N ALA A 191 -8.25 6.44 -5.13
CA ALA A 191 -7.94 5.39 -6.09
C ALA A 191 -7.63 5.97 -7.47
N PHE A 192 -6.53 5.53 -8.07
CA PHE A 192 -6.20 5.69 -9.48
C PHE A 192 -6.29 4.33 -10.17
N PRO A 193 -7.48 3.96 -10.70
CA PRO A 193 -7.65 2.68 -11.36
C PRO A 193 -6.85 2.66 -12.67
N HIS A 194 -6.01 1.64 -12.87
CA HIS A 194 -5.50 1.37 -14.21
C HIS A 194 -6.62 0.76 -15.03
N GLN A 195 -6.93 1.37 -16.18
CA GLN A 195 -7.84 0.78 -17.16
C GLN A 195 -7.16 -0.47 -17.74
N VAL A 196 -7.55 -1.66 -17.32
CA VAL A 196 -7.20 -2.88 -18.07
C VAL A 196 -7.99 -2.82 -19.37
N PRO A 197 -7.38 -3.06 -20.54
CA PRO A 197 -8.13 -3.24 -21.77
C PRO A 197 -9.00 -4.48 -21.63
N ALA A 198 -10.23 -4.31 -21.15
CA ALA A 198 -11.27 -5.29 -21.40
C ALA A 198 -11.40 -5.35 -22.92
N LEU A 199 -11.44 -6.57 -23.49
CA LEU A 199 -11.92 -6.73 -24.86
C LEU A 199 -13.21 -5.93 -24.95
N ALA A 200 -13.23 -4.89 -25.78
CA ALA A 200 -14.45 -4.09 -25.98
C ALA A 200 -15.61 -5.06 -26.22
N ALA A 201 -16.83 -4.71 -25.84
CA ALA A 201 -17.99 -5.59 -26.04
C ALA A 201 -18.04 -6.19 -27.47
N TRP A 202 -17.57 -5.43 -28.46
CA TRP A 202 -17.35 -5.87 -29.84
C TRP A 202 -16.33 -7.00 -30.03
N GLY A 203 -15.22 -6.98 -29.32
CA GLY A 203 -14.22 -8.06 -29.32
C GLY A 203 -14.78 -9.36 -28.75
N VAL A 204 -15.59 -9.29 -27.70
CA VAL A 204 -16.28 -10.47 -27.13
C VAL A 204 -17.35 -11.00 -28.10
N LEU A 205 -18.15 -10.10 -28.70
CA LEU A 205 -19.14 -10.46 -29.71
C LEU A 205 -18.49 -11.08 -30.95
N ALA A 206 -17.36 -10.55 -31.41
CA ALA A 206 -16.61 -11.10 -32.55
C ALA A 206 -16.05 -12.49 -32.23
N LEU A 207 -15.50 -12.69 -31.03
CA LEU A 207 -15.01 -14.00 -30.60
C LEU A 207 -16.16 -15.02 -30.50
N GLY A 208 -17.31 -14.60 -29.95
CA GLY A 208 -18.52 -15.42 -29.88
C GLY A 208 -19.05 -15.79 -31.27
N ALA A 209 -19.05 -14.85 -32.22
CA ALA A 209 -19.46 -15.12 -33.60
C ALA A 209 -18.51 -16.11 -34.30
N LEU A 210 -17.19 -15.96 -34.12
CA LEU A 210 -16.18 -16.88 -34.67
C LEU A 210 -16.34 -18.29 -34.12
N LEU A 211 -16.52 -18.44 -32.80
CA LEU A 211 -16.77 -19.73 -32.17
C LEU A 211 -18.08 -20.36 -32.66
N GLY A 212 -19.13 -19.54 -32.86
CA GLY A 212 -20.39 -19.96 -33.46
C GLY A 212 -20.23 -20.51 -34.88
N ILE A 213 -19.42 -19.84 -35.72
CA ILE A 213 -19.14 -20.26 -37.11
C ILE A 213 -18.35 -21.58 -37.14
N VAL A 214 -17.35 -21.75 -36.27
CA VAL A 214 -16.58 -22.99 -36.16
C VAL A 214 -17.47 -24.15 -35.71
N GLY A 215 -18.35 -23.95 -34.73
CA GLY A 215 -19.32 -24.96 -34.30
C GLY A 215 -20.31 -25.36 -35.40
N PHE A 216 -20.78 -24.39 -36.19
CA PHE A 216 -21.74 -24.65 -37.28
C PHE A 216 -21.10 -25.39 -38.46
N SER A 217 -19.83 -25.09 -38.75
CA SER A 217 -19.08 -25.72 -39.85
C SER A 217 -18.64 -27.15 -39.52
N ALA A 218 -18.29 -27.46 -38.27
CA ALA A 218 -18.01 -28.82 -37.81
C ALA A 218 -19.24 -29.74 -37.91
N ARG A 219 -20.43 -29.19 -37.60
CA ARG A 219 -21.71 -29.93 -37.61
C ARG A 219 -22.27 -30.22 -39.01
N ARG A 220 -21.79 -29.52 -40.04
CA ARG A 220 -22.13 -29.79 -41.46
C ARG A 220 -21.25 -30.86 -42.09
N ARG A 221 -20.13 -31.21 -41.47
CA ARG A 221 -19.17 -32.22 -41.96
C ARG A 221 -19.33 -33.59 -41.30
N SER A 222 -20.30 -33.74 -40.41
CA SER A 222 -20.71 -34.99 -39.75
C SER A 222 -22.14 -35.33 -40.16
#